data_AF-A0A8S9WC82-F1
#
_entry.id   AF-A0A8S9WC82-F1
#
_cell.length_a   1.000
_cell.length_b   1.000
_cell.length_c   1.000
_cell.angle_alpha   90.00
_cell.angle_beta   90.00
_cell.angle_gamma   90.00
#
_symmetry.space_group_name_H-M   'P 1'
#
loop_
_entity.id
_entity.type
_entity.pdbx_description
1 polymer ?
#
loop_
_entity_poly.entity_id
_entity_poly.type
_entity_poly.pdbx_seq_one_letter_code
_entity_poly.pdbx_strand_id
1 'polypeptide(L)'
;NAIQCYKVTLRIRTETEFPRDWAITQNNLGLAYSDLPTGDCGDNLENAIQCYEAASRVFNETDYPYQSAVLKENLKRAQNRLNDRKSG
;
A
#
# COMPACT_ATOMS: atom_id res chain seq x y z
N ASN A 1 8.75 9.37 -11.37
CA ASN A 1 7.57 9.35 -10.48
C ASN A 1 7.80 8.31 -9.40
N ALA A 2 7.45 8.60 -8.13
CA ALA A 2 7.68 7.74 -6.96
C ALA A 2 7.20 6.30 -7.16
N ILE A 3 6.03 6.11 -7.79
CA ILE A 3 5.48 4.79 -8.13
C ILE A 3 6.46 3.92 -8.89
N GLN A 4 7.13 4.47 -9.92
CA GLN A 4 8.07 3.70 -10.73
C GLN A 4 9.33 3.33 -9.94
N CYS A 5 9.82 4.24 -9.09
CA CYS A 5 10.95 3.96 -8.21
C CYS A 5 10.65 2.81 -7.25
N TYR A 6 9.46 2.80 -6.64
CA TYR A 6 9.04 1.71 -5.75
C TYR A 6 8.84 0.39 -6.51
N LYS A 7 8.23 0.41 -7.69
CA LYS A 7 8.09 -0.80 -8.54
C LYS A 7 9.44 -1.41 -8.92
N VAL A 8 10.44 -0.59 -9.24
CA VAL A 8 11.81 -1.09 -9.50
C VAL A 8 12.43 -1.64 -8.21
N THR A 9 12.25 -0.94 -7.08
CA THR A 9 12.76 -1.39 -5.78
C THR A 9 12.21 -2.76 -5.37
N LEU A 10 10.93 -3.02 -5.64
CA LEU A 10 10.26 -4.31 -5.35
C LEU A 10 10.79 -5.48 -6.20
N ARG A 11 11.58 -5.23 -7.25
CA ARG A 11 12.28 -6.28 -8.00
C ARG A 11 13.55 -6.76 -7.30
N ILE A 12 14.09 -5.94 -6.40
CA ILE A 12 15.34 -6.21 -5.66
C ILE A 12 15.00 -6.62 -4.23
N ARG A 13 14.14 -5.85 -3.58
CA ARG A 13 13.62 -6.19 -2.26
C ARG A 13 12.45 -7.12 -2.46
N THR A 14 12.67 -8.42 -2.32
CA THR A 14 11.62 -9.44 -2.42
C THR A 14 11.03 -9.74 -1.04
N GLU A 15 9.81 -10.27 -0.99
CA GLU A 15 9.15 -10.68 0.26
C GLU A 15 10.00 -11.70 1.05
N THR A 16 10.73 -12.57 0.36
CA THR A 16 11.54 -13.63 0.97
C THR A 16 12.91 -13.15 1.43
N GLU A 17 13.60 -12.31 0.65
CA GLU A 17 14.97 -11.90 0.96
C GLU A 17 15.01 -10.69 1.88
N PHE A 18 14.01 -9.81 1.78
CA PHE A 18 13.94 -8.55 2.54
C PHE A 18 12.52 -8.29 3.03
N PRO A 19 11.91 -9.19 3.84
CA PRO A 19 10.47 -9.13 4.17
C PRO A 19 10.05 -7.77 4.72
N ARG A 20 10.82 -7.24 5.68
CA ARG A 20 10.54 -5.94 6.30
C ARG A 20 10.62 -4.80 5.29
N ASP A 21 11.71 -4.71 4.53
CA ASP A 21 11.89 -3.60 3.58
C ASP A 21 10.97 -3.70 2.37
N TRP A 22 10.63 -4.91 1.95
CA TRP A 22 9.58 -5.16 0.94
C TRP A 22 8.24 -4.63 1.43
N ALA A 23 7.83 -4.95 2.67
CA ALA A 23 6.57 -4.47 3.23
C ALA A 23 6.53 -2.94 3.41
N ILE A 24 7.64 -2.31 3.82
CA ILE A 24 7.76 -0.83 3.84
C ILE A 24 7.56 -0.28 2.42
N THR A 25 8.23 -0.90 1.43
CA THR A 25 8.17 -0.44 0.04
C THR A 25 6.75 -0.58 -0.53
N GLN A 26 6.06 -1.67 -0.21
CA GLN A 26 4.65 -1.87 -0.56
C GLN A 26 3.74 -0.81 0.09
N ASN A 27 3.87 -0.56 1.39
CA ASN A 27 3.08 0.48 2.06
C ASN A 27 3.30 1.87 1.44
N ASN A 28 4.55 2.22 1.14
CA ASN A 28 4.88 3.52 0.53
C ASN A 28 4.39 3.63 -0.92
N LEU A 29 4.39 2.53 -1.68
CA LEU A 29 3.78 2.47 -2.99
C LEU A 29 2.26 2.67 -2.90
N GLY A 30 1.60 2.05 -1.92
CA GLY A 30 0.18 2.24 -1.66
C GLY A 30 -0.18 3.69 -1.33
N LEU A 31 0.64 4.36 -0.51
CA LEU A 31 0.48 5.79 -0.23
C LEU A 31 0.60 6.63 -1.49
N ALA A 32 1.63 6.39 -2.30
CA ALA A 32 1.84 7.11 -3.57
C ALA A 32 0.66 6.94 -4.54
N TYR A 33 0.05 5.75 -4.58
CA TYR A 33 -1.18 5.51 -5.34
C TYR A 33 -2.39 6.25 -4.76
N SER A 34 -2.59 6.17 -3.44
CA SER A 34 -3.70 6.83 -2.73
C SER A 34 -3.67 8.36 -2.87
N ASP A 35 -2.48 8.95 -2.91
CA ASP A 35 -2.30 10.41 -2.91
C ASP A 35 -2.37 11.04 -4.30
N LEU A 36 -2.43 10.25 -5.39
CA LEU A 36 -2.58 10.79 -6.74
C LEU A 36 -3.99 11.36 -6.95
N PRO A 37 -4.13 12.69 -7.12
CA PRO A 37 -5.43 13.34 -7.28
C PRO A 37 -5.90 13.36 -8.73
N THR A 38 -5.06 12.97 -9.69
CA THR A 38 -5.32 13.05 -11.13
C THR A 38 -5.33 11.66 -11.80
N GLY A 39 -6.12 11.51 -12.87
CA GLY A 39 -6.28 10.25 -13.62
C GLY A 39 -7.42 9.37 -13.11
N ASP A 40 -7.37 8.07 -13.41
CA ASP A 40 -8.32 7.08 -12.90
C ASP A 40 -8.10 6.84 -11.41
N CYS A 41 -8.75 7.66 -10.60
CA CYS A 41 -8.61 7.62 -9.15
C CYS A 41 -9.18 6.32 -8.56
N GLY A 42 -10.07 5.62 -9.25
CA GLY A 42 -10.58 4.31 -8.83
C GLY A 42 -9.50 3.25 -8.92
N ASP A 43 -8.89 3.10 -10.10
CA ASP A 43 -7.78 2.17 -10.33
C ASP A 43 -6.60 2.45 -9.40
N ASN A 44 -6.29 3.72 -9.14
CA ASN A 44 -5.23 4.08 -8.20
C ASN A 44 -5.55 3.61 -6.77
N LEU A 45 -6.80 3.75 -6.31
CA LEU A 45 -7.21 3.27 -4.98
C LEU A 45 -7.19 1.74 -4.90
N GLU A 46 -7.58 1.04 -5.96
CA GLU A 46 -7.49 -0.43 -6.04
C GLU A 46 -6.03 -0.91 -6.00
N ASN A 47 -5.13 -0.25 -6.73
CA ASN A 47 -3.69 -0.50 -6.64
C ASN A 47 -3.13 -0.22 -5.24
N ALA A 48 -3.60 0.85 -4.57
CA ALA A 48 -3.19 1.16 -3.20
C ALA A 48 -3.59 0.05 -2.22
N ILE A 49 -4.84 -0.43 -2.30
CA ILE A 49 -5.38 -1.52 -1.49
C ILE A 49 -4.52 -2.79 -1.67
N GLN A 50 -4.23 -3.19 -2.90
CA GLN A 50 -3.38 -4.35 -3.17
C GLN A 50 -1.98 -4.23 -2.56
N CYS A 51 -1.39 -3.02 -2.60
CA CYS A 51 -0.09 -2.77 -1.97
C CYS A 51 -0.17 -2.91 -0.44
N TYR A 52 -1.22 -2.39 0.19
CA TYR A 52 -1.39 -2.51 1.64
C TYR A 52 -1.67 -3.95 2.09
N GLU A 53 -2.47 -4.70 1.32
CA GLU A 53 -2.71 -6.13 1.56
C GLU A 53 -1.42 -6.94 1.44
N ALA A 54 -0.56 -6.60 0.47
CA ALA A 54 0.76 -7.21 0.35
C ALA A 54 1.62 -6.94 1.58
N ALA A 55 1.74 -5.68 2.02
CA ALA A 55 2.49 -5.32 3.23
C ALA A 55 1.97 -6.02 4.51
N SER A 56 0.67 -6.34 4.57
CA SER A 56 0.03 -6.98 5.72
C SER A 56 0.50 -8.42 5.93
N ARG A 57 1.11 -9.06 4.92
CA ARG A 57 1.69 -10.40 5.03
C ARG A 57 2.91 -10.44 5.94
N VAL A 58 3.58 -9.29 6.11
CA VAL A 58 4.76 -9.15 6.98
C VAL A 58 4.42 -8.37 8.25
N PHE A 59 3.68 -7.26 8.14
CA PHE A 59 3.34 -6.41 9.28
C PHE A 59 2.13 -6.93 10.06
N ASN A 60 2.39 -7.94 10.89
CA ASN A 60 1.40 -8.47 11.84
C ASN A 60 1.37 -7.67 13.16
N GLU A 61 0.31 -7.84 13.94
CA GLU A 61 0.11 -7.11 15.20
C GLU A 61 1.04 -7.53 16.34
N THR A 62 1.63 -8.73 16.25
CA THR A 62 2.49 -9.28 17.29
C THR A 62 3.93 -8.78 17.15
N ASP A 63 4.49 -8.87 15.96
CA ASP A 63 5.89 -8.56 15.67
C ASP A 63 6.08 -7.10 15.24
N TYR A 64 5.06 -6.49 14.64
CA TYR A 64 5.11 -5.13 14.08
C TYR A 64 3.86 -4.29 14.43
N PRO A 65 3.53 -4.13 15.73
CA PRO A 65 2.29 -3.48 16.16
C PRO A 65 2.14 -2.04 15.62
N TYR A 66 3.24 -1.28 15.58
CA TYR A 66 3.22 0.09 15.06
C TYR A 66 2.95 0.13 13.55
N GLN A 67 3.68 -0.66 12.77
CA GLN A 67 3.51 -0.71 11.32
C GLN A 67 2.15 -1.27 10.94
N SER A 68 1.67 -2.29 11.64
CA SER A 68 0.34 -2.89 11.46
C SER A 68 -0.77 -1.87 11.70
N ALA A 69 -0.67 -1.05 12.75
CA ALA A 69 -1.66 -0.01 13.02
C ALA A 69 -1.75 1.03 11.88
N VAL A 70 -0.60 1.56 11.45
CA VAL A 70 -0.53 2.54 10.35
C VAL A 70 -1.03 1.92 9.04
N LEU A 71 -0.66 0.67 8.76
CA LEU A 71 -1.08 -0.04 7.56
C LEU A 71 -2.60 -0.23 7.50
N LYS A 72 -3.21 -0.63 8.62
CA LYS A 72 -4.66 -0.80 8.75
C LYS A 72 -5.41 0.51 8.56
N GLU A 73 -4.89 1.61 9.09
CA GLU A 73 -5.47 2.94 8.89
C GLU A 73 -5.44 3.34 7.40
N ASN A 74 -4.29 3.16 6.75
CA ASN A 74 -4.12 3.47 5.33
C ASN A 74 -5.05 2.63 4.44
N LEU A 75 -5.14 1.33 4.71
CA LEU A 75 -6.03 0.41 4.00
C LEU A 75 -7.49 0.82 4.15
N LYS A 76 -7.94 1.07 5.39
CA LYS A 76 -9.32 1.51 5.67
C LYS A 76 -9.64 2.82 4.96
N ARG A 77 -8.71 3.78 4.97
CA ARG A 77 -8.89 5.07 4.28
C ARG A 77 -9.03 4.90 2.77
N ALA A 78 -8.21 4.04 2.15
CA ALA A 78 -8.29 3.76 0.72
C ALA A 78 -9.61 3.06 0.35
N GLN A 79 -10.04 2.08 1.14
CA GLN A 79 -11.32 1.38 0.95
C GLN A 79 -12.52 2.33 1.05
N ASN A 80 -12.55 3.20 2.06
CA ASN A 80 -13.62 4.19 2.22
C ASN A 80 -13.69 5.11 0.99
N ARG A 81 -12.56 5.67 0.56
CA ARG A 81 -12.50 6.54 -0.63
C ARG A 81 -12.96 5.83 -1.90
N LEU A 82 -12.65 4.54 -2.05
CA LEU A 82 -13.09 3.75 -3.21
C LEU A 82 -14.60 3.51 -3.15
N ASN A 83 -15.14 3.18 -1.97
CA ASN A 83 -16.57 2.98 -1.78
C ASN A 83 -17.37 4.25 -2.05
N ASP A 84 -16.92 5.39 -1.50
CA ASP A 84 -17.57 6.69 -1.71
C ASP A 84 -17.70 7.02 -3.22
N ARG A 85 -16.68 6.66 -4.01
CA ARG A 85 -16.67 6.83 -5.47
C ARG A 85 -17.57 5.84 -6.21
N LYS A 86 -17.78 4.63 -5.68
CA LYS A 86 -18.69 3.64 -6.27
C LYS A 86 -20.16 3.93 -5.94
N SER A 87 -20.41 4.69 -4.87
CA SER A 87 -21.75 5.04 -4.39
C SER A 87 -22.31 6.37 -4.91
N GLY A 88 -21.47 7.23 -5.52
CA GLY A 88 -21.86 8.51 -6.10
C GLY A 88 -21.92 8.45 -7.62
#